data_AF-A0ABC9XD14-F1
#
_entry.id   AF-A0ABC9XD14-F1
#
_cell.length_a   1.000
_cell.length_b   1.000
_cell.length_c   1.000
_cell.angle_alpha   90.00
_cell.angle_beta   90.00
_cell.angle_gamma   90.00
#
_symmetry.space_group_name_H-M   'P 1'
#
loop_
_entity.id
_entity.type
_entity.pdbx_description
1 polymer ?
#
loop_
_entity_poly.entity_id
_entity_poly.type
_entity_poly.pdbx_seq_one_letter_code
_entity_poly.pdbx_strand_id
1 'polypeptide(L)'
;MRPPGLFGRLKAAVVGVVHVGALPGTPRSSLPLTQIIDQACQEAEAYKDAGVDGLIVENMHDLPYTVCPGPEVTAAMTVISAAVRQTCPHLALGVQILCAANQEAIAVALAAGLDFIRAEGFVFSHVADEGIINACAGSLLRYRKQVGAENIQIFADIKKKHSAHALTADIGVAETASAAELFLADGVVLTGTATGLPADPQELKEVKLAVKIPVLIGSGVTLENVRSYLDANALIIANSYSFVPLQTSISDVKNCQVPSSTQGVIMMGTFLPKLTEGLACSTSATSLNSL
;
A
#
# COMPACT_ATOMS: atom_id res chain seq x y z
N MET A 1 -3.32 28.48 0.49
CA MET A 1 -4.49 27.99 1.25
C MET A 1 -4.19 26.53 1.61
N ARG A 2 -4.20 26.15 2.89
CA ARG A 2 -3.99 24.74 3.30
C ARG A 2 -5.18 23.92 2.77
N PRO A 3 -4.99 22.78 2.09
CA PRO A 3 -6.11 21.91 1.75
C PRO A 3 -6.83 21.47 3.05
N PRO A 4 -8.16 21.28 3.04
CA PRO A 4 -8.87 20.73 4.19
C PRO A 4 -8.22 19.39 4.57
N GLY A 5 -8.02 19.16 5.87
CA GLY A 5 -7.35 17.96 6.36
C GLY A 5 -8.10 16.71 5.92
N LEU A 6 -7.50 15.92 5.02
CA LEU A 6 -8.07 14.71 4.43
C LEU A 6 -8.60 13.72 5.49
N PHE A 7 -8.00 13.75 6.69
CA PHE A 7 -8.27 12.84 7.80
C PHE A 7 -8.62 13.57 9.12
N GLY A 8 -9.46 14.61 9.08
CA GLY A 8 -9.72 15.54 10.19
C GLY A 8 -10.34 14.99 11.50
N ARG A 9 -9.66 14.11 12.24
CA ARG A 9 -10.12 13.54 13.53
C ARG A 9 -9.03 13.50 14.61
N LEU A 10 -9.45 13.33 15.88
CA LEU A 10 -8.59 13.19 17.07
C LEU A 10 -7.85 11.84 17.18
N LYS A 11 -8.18 10.87 16.31
CA LYS A 11 -7.55 9.53 16.23
C LYS A 11 -6.93 9.33 14.85
N ALA A 12 -5.87 8.53 14.77
CA ALA A 12 -5.24 8.15 13.50
C ALA A 12 -6.26 7.54 12.53
N ALA A 13 -6.26 8.01 11.28
CA ALA A 13 -7.07 7.42 10.22
C ALA A 13 -6.53 6.04 9.81
N VAL A 14 -7.40 5.14 9.38
CA VAL A 14 -7.00 3.82 8.86
C VAL A 14 -7.19 3.80 7.35
N VAL A 15 -6.11 3.56 6.61
CA VAL A 15 -6.10 3.52 5.15
C VAL A 15 -5.80 2.09 4.70
N GLY A 16 -6.72 1.46 3.98
CA GLY A 16 -6.52 0.13 3.40
C GLY A 16 -5.72 0.19 2.10
N VAL A 17 -5.04 -0.90 1.73
CA VAL A 17 -4.36 -1.03 0.44
C VAL A 17 -5.06 -2.12 -0.37
N VAL A 18 -5.62 -1.73 -1.53
CA VAL A 18 -6.18 -2.64 -2.52
C VAL A 18 -5.05 -3.05 -3.47
N HIS A 19 -4.61 -4.30 -3.38
CA HIS A 19 -3.54 -4.80 -4.23
C HIS A 19 -4.14 -5.35 -5.53
N VAL A 20 -3.87 -4.68 -6.65
CA VAL A 20 -4.40 -5.12 -7.94
C VAL A 20 -3.61 -6.34 -8.44
N GLY A 21 -4.30 -7.20 -9.19
CA GLY A 21 -3.66 -8.32 -9.90
C GLY A 21 -2.63 -7.85 -10.94
N ALA A 22 -1.76 -8.76 -11.36
CA ALA A 22 -0.68 -8.46 -12.31
C ALA A 22 -1.21 -7.86 -13.63
N LEU A 23 -0.80 -6.62 -13.91
CA LEU A 23 -1.33 -5.80 -15.00
C LEU A 23 -0.86 -6.26 -16.38
N PRO A 24 -1.60 -5.94 -17.46
CA PRO A 24 -1.15 -6.18 -18.83
C PRO A 24 0.27 -5.64 -19.06
N GLY A 25 1.09 -6.41 -19.78
CA GLY A 25 2.51 -6.07 -20.03
C GLY A 25 3.48 -6.65 -19.00
N THR A 26 3.01 -7.05 -17.82
CA THR A 26 3.87 -7.67 -16.80
C THR A 26 4.02 -9.18 -16.99
N PRO A 27 5.16 -9.80 -16.60
CA PRO A 27 5.39 -11.23 -16.82
C PRO A 27 4.39 -12.17 -16.12
N ARG A 28 3.75 -11.71 -15.04
CA ARG A 28 2.76 -12.49 -14.29
C ARG A 28 1.31 -12.24 -14.73
N SER A 29 1.10 -11.37 -15.71
CA SER A 29 -0.23 -11.07 -16.22
C SER A 29 -0.88 -12.33 -16.80
N SER A 30 -2.07 -12.66 -16.30
CA SER A 30 -2.81 -13.86 -16.70
C SER A 30 -4.32 -13.64 -16.73
N LEU A 31 -4.82 -12.59 -16.08
CA LEU A 31 -6.23 -12.26 -16.03
C LEU A 31 -6.58 -11.17 -17.04
N PRO A 32 -7.77 -11.21 -17.66
CA PRO A 32 -8.31 -10.07 -18.39
C PRO A 32 -8.43 -8.86 -17.47
N LEU A 33 -8.16 -7.65 -17.99
CA LEU A 33 -8.23 -6.41 -17.22
C LEU A 33 -9.59 -6.20 -16.52
N THR A 34 -10.69 -6.65 -17.14
CA THR A 34 -12.02 -6.61 -16.54
C THR A 34 -12.11 -7.41 -15.24
N GLN A 35 -11.48 -8.59 -15.17
CA GLN A 35 -11.48 -9.39 -13.94
C GLN A 35 -10.60 -8.76 -12.85
N ILE A 36 -9.51 -8.09 -13.23
CA ILE A 36 -8.68 -7.34 -12.28
C ILE A 36 -9.47 -6.17 -11.68
N ILE A 37 -10.26 -5.46 -12.50
CA ILE A 37 -11.16 -4.39 -12.05
C ILE A 37 -12.20 -4.95 -11.06
N ASP A 38 -12.85 -6.07 -11.40
CA ASP A 38 -13.86 -6.70 -10.54
C ASP A 38 -13.27 -7.10 -9.17
N GLN A 39 -12.07 -7.71 -9.16
CA GLN A 39 -11.37 -8.07 -7.93
C GLN A 39 -11.02 -6.85 -7.07
N ALA A 40 -10.48 -5.79 -7.69
CA ALA A 40 -10.15 -4.56 -6.99
C ALA A 40 -11.39 -3.89 -6.39
N CYS A 41 -12.52 -3.90 -7.08
CA CYS A 41 -13.77 -3.36 -6.56
C CYS A 41 -14.33 -4.19 -5.39
N GLN A 42 -14.26 -5.53 -5.49
CA GLN A 42 -14.66 -6.42 -4.39
C GLN A 42 -13.81 -6.20 -3.13
N GLU A 43 -12.50 -6.06 -3.29
CA GLU A 43 -11.60 -5.76 -2.17
C GLU A 43 -11.86 -4.36 -1.59
N ALA A 44 -12.05 -3.35 -2.43
CA ALA A 44 -12.40 -2.00 -2.00
C ALA A 44 -13.72 -1.96 -1.21
N GLU A 45 -14.73 -2.70 -1.65
CA GLU A 45 -16.01 -2.85 -0.94
C GLU A 45 -15.82 -3.54 0.41
N ALA A 46 -15.03 -4.60 0.48
CA ALA A 46 -14.72 -5.26 1.74
C ALA A 46 -14.05 -4.31 2.76
N TYR A 47 -13.11 -3.47 2.30
CA TYR A 47 -12.50 -2.45 3.16
C TYR A 47 -13.49 -1.36 3.58
N LYS A 48 -14.35 -0.90 2.65
CA LYS A 48 -15.42 0.07 2.93
C LYS A 48 -16.37 -0.45 4.01
N ASP A 49 -16.81 -1.69 3.89
CA ASP A 49 -17.73 -2.34 4.84
C ASP A 49 -17.06 -2.63 6.19
N ALA A 50 -15.75 -2.85 6.18
CA ALA A 50 -14.92 -2.90 7.38
C ALA A 50 -14.71 -1.52 8.04
N GLY A 51 -15.09 -0.45 7.35
CA GLY A 51 -15.12 0.91 7.88
C GLY A 51 -13.78 1.61 7.87
N VAL A 52 -12.89 1.39 6.89
CA VAL A 52 -11.68 2.22 6.70
C VAL A 52 -12.03 3.69 6.46
N ASP A 53 -11.06 4.59 6.67
CA ASP A 53 -11.21 6.02 6.39
C ASP A 53 -10.72 6.40 4.98
N GLY A 54 -9.92 5.54 4.34
CA GLY A 54 -9.45 5.71 2.98
C GLY A 54 -8.86 4.44 2.37
N LEU A 55 -8.53 4.51 1.09
CA LEU A 55 -7.90 3.41 0.35
C LEU A 55 -6.73 3.91 -0.51
N ILE A 56 -5.77 3.02 -0.75
CA ILE A 56 -4.73 3.17 -1.77
C ILE A 56 -4.87 2.01 -2.74
N VAL A 57 -4.91 2.29 -4.04
CA VAL A 57 -4.80 1.27 -5.11
C VAL A 57 -3.31 1.10 -5.45
N GLU A 58 -2.80 -0.13 -5.39
CA GLU A 58 -1.36 -0.43 -5.55
C GLU A 58 -1.12 -1.64 -6.46
N ASN A 59 -0.13 -1.56 -7.37
CA ASN A 59 0.24 -2.63 -8.31
C ASN A 59 1.26 -3.65 -7.75
N MET A 60 1.03 -4.15 -6.54
CA MET A 60 1.92 -5.07 -5.81
C MET A 60 2.19 -6.41 -6.52
N HIS A 61 1.39 -6.79 -7.53
CA HIS A 61 1.56 -8.06 -8.24
C HIS A 61 2.25 -7.94 -9.60
N ASP A 62 2.72 -6.74 -9.97
CA ASP A 62 3.50 -6.44 -11.20
C ASP A 62 4.96 -6.91 -11.11
N LEU A 63 5.21 -8.05 -10.47
CA LEU A 63 6.54 -8.60 -10.31
C LEU A 63 7.08 -9.21 -11.61
N PRO A 64 8.37 -9.01 -11.94
CA PRO A 64 9.33 -8.10 -11.29
C PRO A 64 9.05 -6.63 -11.63
N TYR A 65 9.27 -5.74 -10.65
CA TYR A 65 9.09 -4.31 -10.82
C TYR A 65 10.15 -3.69 -11.74
N THR A 66 9.83 -2.54 -12.34
CA THR A 66 10.74 -1.81 -13.22
C THR A 66 10.61 -0.31 -13.02
N VAL A 67 11.73 0.41 -13.10
CA VAL A 67 11.76 1.88 -13.14
C VAL A 67 11.21 2.31 -14.50
N CYS A 68 10.35 3.34 -14.52
CA CYS A 68 9.68 3.83 -15.73
C CYS A 68 8.82 2.75 -16.41
N PRO A 69 7.71 2.32 -15.78
CA PRO A 69 6.80 1.36 -16.39
C PRO A 69 6.23 1.88 -17.71
N GLY A 70 5.80 0.96 -18.58
CA GLY A 70 5.19 1.29 -19.85
C GLY A 70 3.80 1.96 -19.70
N PRO A 71 3.30 2.60 -20.78
CA PRO A 71 2.01 3.30 -20.75
C PRO A 71 0.82 2.40 -20.41
N GLU A 72 0.93 1.09 -20.64
CA GLU A 72 -0.06 0.08 -20.29
C GLU A 72 -0.34 0.03 -18.78
N VAL A 73 0.67 0.26 -17.93
CA VAL A 73 0.51 0.29 -16.47
C VAL A 73 -0.29 1.52 -16.06
N THR A 74 0.05 2.70 -16.57
CA THR A 74 -0.70 3.95 -16.30
C THR A 74 -2.15 3.83 -16.78
N ALA A 75 -2.36 3.27 -17.97
CA ALA A 75 -3.70 3.09 -18.53
C ALA A 75 -4.55 2.11 -17.70
N ALA A 76 -3.99 0.95 -17.35
CA ALA A 76 -4.68 -0.06 -16.53
C ALA A 76 -4.98 0.47 -15.12
N MET A 77 -4.01 1.09 -14.45
CA MET A 77 -4.19 1.70 -13.13
C MET A 77 -5.22 2.83 -13.15
N THR A 78 -5.33 3.59 -14.25
CA THR A 78 -6.37 4.61 -14.41
C THR A 78 -7.77 4.01 -14.37
N VAL A 79 -8.03 2.98 -15.20
CA VAL A 79 -9.38 2.40 -15.28
C VAL A 79 -9.76 1.63 -14.01
N ILE A 80 -8.79 0.96 -13.37
CA ILE A 80 -9.02 0.28 -12.08
C ILE A 80 -9.32 1.31 -10.99
N SER A 81 -8.51 2.36 -10.88
CA SER A 81 -8.71 3.41 -9.88
C SER A 81 -10.03 4.15 -10.07
N ALA A 82 -10.44 4.41 -11.31
CA ALA A 82 -11.73 5.02 -11.60
C ALA A 82 -12.91 4.13 -11.18
N ALA A 83 -12.81 2.82 -11.39
CA ALA A 83 -13.82 1.87 -10.92
C ALA A 83 -13.88 1.81 -9.38
N VAL A 84 -12.72 1.80 -8.70
CA VAL A 84 -12.66 1.87 -7.23
C VAL A 84 -13.27 3.18 -6.71
N ARG A 85 -13.03 4.32 -7.37
CA ARG A 85 -13.70 5.59 -7.03
C ARG A 85 -15.21 5.52 -7.13
N GLN A 86 -15.75 4.84 -8.15
CA GLN A 86 -17.20 4.66 -8.30
C GLN A 86 -17.76 3.76 -7.19
N THR A 87 -17.04 2.71 -6.80
CA THR A 87 -17.42 1.78 -5.72
C THR A 87 -17.37 2.45 -4.33
N CYS A 88 -16.44 3.39 -4.12
CA CYS A 88 -16.17 4.05 -2.85
C CYS A 88 -16.15 5.60 -2.97
N PRO A 89 -17.27 6.25 -3.35
CA PRO A 89 -17.28 7.67 -3.72
C PRO A 89 -17.02 8.64 -2.55
N HIS A 90 -17.19 8.18 -1.31
CA HIS A 90 -17.07 9.01 -0.11
C HIS A 90 -15.78 8.77 0.69
N LEU A 91 -14.97 7.78 0.30
CA LEU A 91 -13.68 7.54 0.95
C LEU A 91 -12.60 8.44 0.34
N ALA A 92 -11.60 8.79 1.13
CA ALA A 92 -10.37 9.36 0.60
C ALA A 92 -9.62 8.27 -0.17
N LEU A 93 -9.33 8.51 -1.44
CA LEU A 93 -8.68 7.53 -2.30
C LEU A 93 -7.35 8.04 -2.78
N GLY A 94 -6.37 7.15 -2.79
CA GLY A 94 -5.07 7.40 -3.40
C GLY A 94 -4.60 6.25 -4.25
N VAL A 95 -3.46 6.47 -4.90
CA VAL A 95 -2.81 5.46 -5.74
C VAL A 95 -1.31 5.45 -5.45
N GLN A 96 -0.74 4.26 -5.54
CA GLN A 96 0.71 4.03 -5.55
C GLN A 96 1.03 3.18 -6.77
N ILE A 97 1.97 3.65 -7.59
CA ILE A 97 2.54 2.84 -8.67
C ILE A 97 4.00 2.58 -8.28
N LEU A 98 4.30 1.31 -8.03
CA LEU A 98 5.56 0.87 -7.43
C LEU A 98 6.77 1.22 -8.31
N CYS A 99 7.94 1.21 -7.67
CA CYS A 99 9.22 1.57 -8.29
C CYS A 99 9.29 3.06 -8.71
N ALA A 100 8.75 3.93 -7.84
CA ALA A 100 8.82 5.39 -7.97
C ALA A 100 8.23 5.95 -9.28
N ALA A 101 7.22 5.29 -9.84
CA ALA A 101 6.41 5.76 -10.96
C ALA A 101 5.42 6.88 -10.51
N ASN A 102 5.96 7.90 -9.83
CA ASN A 102 5.18 8.92 -9.15
C ASN A 102 4.52 9.88 -10.12
N GLN A 103 5.12 10.11 -11.29
CA GLN A 103 4.55 10.98 -12.33
C GLN A 103 3.30 10.32 -12.92
N GLU A 104 3.38 9.02 -13.19
CA GLU A 104 2.27 8.17 -13.62
C GLU A 104 1.18 8.13 -12.54
N ALA A 105 1.55 8.03 -11.26
CA ALA A 105 0.61 8.07 -10.15
C ALA A 105 -0.18 9.40 -10.09
N ILE A 106 0.46 10.55 -10.32
CA ILE A 106 -0.24 11.85 -10.43
C ILE A 106 -1.23 11.83 -11.61
N ALA A 107 -0.82 11.30 -12.76
CA ALA A 107 -1.69 11.23 -13.93
C ALA A 107 -2.92 10.35 -13.68
N VAL A 108 -2.71 9.17 -13.08
CA VAL A 108 -3.78 8.25 -12.67
C VAL A 108 -4.72 8.91 -11.67
N ALA A 109 -4.16 9.53 -10.62
CA ALA A 109 -4.94 10.19 -9.59
C ALA A 109 -5.81 11.31 -10.18
N LEU A 110 -5.27 12.11 -11.09
CA LEU A 110 -6.02 13.18 -11.75
C LEU A 110 -7.16 12.62 -12.62
N ALA A 111 -6.86 11.64 -13.47
CA ALA A 111 -7.82 11.08 -14.41
C ALA A 111 -8.94 10.27 -13.72
N ALA A 112 -8.63 9.57 -12.63
CA ALA A 112 -9.58 8.78 -11.86
C ALA A 112 -10.31 9.58 -10.75
N GLY A 113 -9.96 10.85 -10.53
CA GLY A 113 -10.55 11.69 -9.49
C GLY A 113 -10.18 11.24 -8.08
N LEU A 114 -8.93 10.86 -7.86
CA LEU A 114 -8.39 10.51 -6.54
C LEU A 114 -7.88 11.76 -5.80
N ASP A 115 -7.61 11.60 -4.50
CA ASP A 115 -7.30 12.71 -3.59
C ASP A 115 -5.79 12.83 -3.30
N PHE A 116 -5.03 11.75 -3.43
CA PHE A 116 -3.61 11.73 -3.12
C PHE A 116 -2.83 10.63 -3.86
N ILE A 117 -1.51 10.73 -3.82
CA ILE A 117 -0.59 9.64 -4.17
C ILE A 117 0.29 9.31 -2.97
N ARG A 118 0.75 8.05 -2.89
CA ARG A 118 1.91 7.69 -2.08
C ARG A 118 3.13 7.60 -2.99
N ALA A 119 4.15 8.39 -2.68
CA ALA A 119 5.31 8.58 -3.54
C ALA A 119 6.56 7.95 -2.95
N GLU A 120 7.28 7.18 -3.76
CA GLU A 120 8.56 6.57 -3.40
C GLU A 120 9.73 7.40 -3.95
N GLY A 121 10.85 7.49 -3.23
CA GLY A 121 12.01 8.23 -3.74
C GLY A 121 11.68 9.71 -4.03
N PHE A 122 10.89 10.34 -3.17
CA PHE A 122 10.56 11.75 -3.32
C PHE A 122 11.80 12.62 -3.08
N VAL A 123 12.53 12.36 -1.98
CA VAL A 123 13.82 12.96 -1.64
C VAL A 123 14.86 11.88 -1.43
N PHE A 124 16.11 12.21 -1.77
CA PHE A 124 17.29 11.34 -1.75
C PHE A 124 17.20 10.08 -2.62
N SER A 125 18.28 9.81 -3.36
CA SER A 125 18.38 8.57 -4.12
C SER A 125 18.72 7.39 -3.20
N HIS A 126 18.24 6.21 -3.56
CA HIS A 126 18.52 4.95 -2.86
C HIS A 126 18.58 3.79 -3.85
N VAL A 127 19.08 2.64 -3.41
CA VAL A 127 19.15 1.42 -4.22
C VAL A 127 18.08 0.46 -3.74
N ALA A 128 17.20 0.02 -4.61
CA ALA A 128 16.18 -0.98 -4.34
C ALA A 128 16.38 -2.20 -5.27
N ASP A 129 15.50 -3.21 -5.16
CA ASP A 129 15.62 -4.47 -5.91
C ASP A 129 15.61 -4.26 -7.44
N GLU A 130 15.06 -3.14 -7.90
CA GLU A 130 14.90 -2.76 -9.30
C GLU A 130 16.02 -1.82 -9.80
N GLY A 131 16.91 -1.39 -8.90
CA GLY A 131 18.08 -0.57 -9.20
C GLY A 131 18.14 0.75 -8.43
N ILE A 132 18.78 1.76 -9.02
CA ILE A 132 18.90 3.09 -8.40
C ILE A 132 17.59 3.86 -8.64
N ILE A 133 16.92 4.22 -7.56
CA ILE A 133 15.77 5.13 -7.56
C ILE A 133 16.30 6.54 -7.27
N ASN A 134 16.08 7.47 -8.20
CA ASN A 134 16.49 8.86 -8.05
C ASN A 134 15.39 9.73 -7.42
N ALA A 135 15.81 10.70 -6.61
CA ALA A 135 14.89 11.69 -6.04
C ALA A 135 14.11 12.45 -7.13
N CYS A 136 12.79 12.59 -6.96
CA CYS A 136 11.91 13.15 -8.00
C CYS A 136 11.14 14.42 -7.60
N ALA A 137 11.23 14.90 -6.36
CA ALA A 137 10.39 16.00 -5.85
C ALA A 137 10.29 17.21 -6.80
N GLY A 138 11.42 17.67 -7.34
CA GLY A 138 11.45 18.82 -8.25
C GLY A 138 10.69 18.60 -9.56
N SER A 139 10.93 17.48 -10.26
CA SER A 139 10.23 17.16 -11.52
C SER A 139 8.76 16.84 -11.26
N LEU A 140 8.47 16.08 -10.20
CA LEU A 140 7.11 15.68 -9.83
C LEU A 140 6.21 16.88 -9.53
N LEU A 141 6.67 17.85 -8.73
CA LEU A 141 5.88 19.03 -8.41
C LEU A 141 5.65 19.96 -9.61
N ARG A 142 6.64 20.06 -10.51
CA ARG A 142 6.46 20.79 -11.78
C ARG A 142 5.42 20.10 -12.66
N TYR A 143 5.48 18.78 -12.77
CA TYR A 143 4.48 18.00 -13.50
C TYR A 143 3.08 18.16 -12.90
N ARG A 144 2.95 18.00 -11.56
CA ARG A 144 1.69 18.22 -10.83
C ARG A 144 1.05 19.56 -11.17
N LYS A 145 1.84 20.63 -11.18
CA LYS A 145 1.38 21.96 -11.58
C LYS A 145 1.04 22.05 -13.07
N GLN A 146 1.88 21.49 -13.94
CA GLN A 146 1.70 21.52 -15.38
C GLN A 146 0.37 20.89 -15.83
N VAL A 147 -0.05 19.79 -15.19
CA VAL A 147 -1.30 19.10 -15.53
C VAL A 147 -2.51 19.58 -14.72
N GLY A 148 -2.34 20.59 -13.86
CA GLY A 148 -3.44 21.14 -13.04
C GLY A 148 -3.86 20.24 -11.86
N ALA A 149 -2.99 19.33 -11.41
CA ALA A 149 -3.25 18.38 -10.32
C ALA A 149 -2.83 18.91 -8.94
N GLU A 150 -2.84 20.22 -8.71
CA GLU A 150 -2.41 20.83 -7.43
C GLU A 150 -3.33 20.45 -6.24
N ASN A 151 -4.53 19.93 -6.53
CA ASN A 151 -5.43 19.36 -5.54
C ASN A 151 -5.03 17.95 -5.07
N ILE A 152 -4.11 17.27 -5.76
CA ILE A 152 -3.66 15.91 -5.42
C ILE A 152 -2.50 16.00 -4.44
N GLN A 153 -2.72 15.49 -3.23
CA GLN A 153 -1.70 15.48 -2.18
C GLN A 153 -0.61 14.43 -2.45
N ILE A 154 0.63 14.72 -2.05
CA ILE A 154 1.76 13.81 -2.16
C ILE A 154 2.22 13.40 -0.76
N PHE A 155 1.99 12.13 -0.41
CA PHE A 155 2.54 11.52 0.80
C PHE A 155 3.83 10.76 0.46
N ALA A 156 4.97 11.28 0.91
CA ALA A 156 6.28 10.79 0.53
C ALA A 156 6.83 9.74 1.50
N ASP A 157 7.18 8.55 1.02
CA ASP A 157 7.94 7.57 1.81
C ASP A 157 9.31 8.14 2.19
N ILE A 158 9.68 8.04 3.47
CA ILE A 158 11.00 8.38 4.00
C ILE A 158 11.73 7.10 4.40
N LYS A 159 13.02 6.99 4.03
CA LYS A 159 13.85 5.79 4.26
C LYS A 159 13.09 4.50 3.90
N LYS A 160 12.57 4.45 2.67
CA LYS A 160 11.74 3.37 2.10
C LYS A 160 12.27 1.97 2.47
N LYS A 161 11.34 1.08 2.85
CA LYS A 161 11.56 -0.37 3.00
C LYS A 161 12.08 -1.03 1.72
N HIS A 162 12.78 -2.15 1.85
CA HIS A 162 13.36 -2.89 0.70
C HIS A 162 14.31 -2.02 -0.13
N SER A 163 15.05 -1.14 0.53
CA SER A 163 16.02 -0.27 -0.12
C SER A 163 17.24 -0.07 0.76
N ALA A 164 18.41 -0.06 0.14
CA ALA A 164 19.67 0.32 0.75
C ALA A 164 19.86 1.85 0.63
N HIS A 165 20.06 2.48 1.77
CA HIS A 165 20.30 3.92 1.91
C HIS A 165 21.78 4.24 2.15
N ALA A 166 22.69 3.45 1.56
CA ALA A 166 24.13 3.52 1.86
C ALA A 166 24.76 4.88 1.53
N LEU A 167 24.35 5.51 0.41
CA LEU A 167 24.83 6.83 0.00
C LEU A 167 24.34 7.97 0.89
N THR A 168 23.29 7.72 1.69
CA THR A 168 22.68 8.69 2.60
C THR A 168 22.64 8.15 4.02
N ALA A 169 23.57 7.27 4.36
CA ALA A 169 23.63 6.60 5.66
C ALA A 169 23.93 7.59 6.81
N ASP A 170 24.56 8.71 6.48
CA ASP A 170 24.81 9.86 7.37
C ASP A 170 23.55 10.70 7.65
N ILE A 171 22.50 10.55 6.84
CA ILE A 171 21.25 11.31 6.97
C ILE A 171 20.23 10.49 7.74
N GLY A 172 19.81 11.02 8.90
CA GLY A 172 18.80 10.37 9.75
C GLY A 172 17.39 10.39 9.17
N VAL A 173 16.46 9.63 9.76
CA VAL A 173 15.05 9.61 9.34
C VAL A 173 14.36 10.95 9.56
N ALA A 174 14.64 11.64 10.67
CA ALA A 174 14.10 12.97 10.98
C ALA A 174 14.61 14.05 10.01
N GLU A 175 15.88 13.98 9.62
CA GLU A 175 16.46 14.86 8.61
C GLU A 175 15.88 14.58 7.21
N THR A 176 15.67 13.30 6.89
CA THR A 176 14.99 12.89 5.66
C THR A 176 13.57 13.45 5.60
N ALA A 177 12.83 13.40 6.71
CA ALA A 177 11.49 13.99 6.81
C ALA A 177 11.51 15.52 6.67
N SER A 178 12.45 16.19 7.35
CA SER A 178 12.64 17.65 7.21
C SER A 178 12.93 18.05 5.77
N ALA A 179 13.75 17.26 5.06
CA ALA A 179 14.04 17.49 3.65
C ALA A 179 12.78 17.30 2.78
N ALA A 180 11.96 16.28 3.04
CA ALA A 180 10.70 16.08 2.31
C ALA A 180 9.72 17.25 2.52
N GLU A 181 9.59 17.76 3.75
CA GLU A 181 8.78 18.95 4.04
C GLU A 181 9.34 20.21 3.35
N LEU A 182 10.67 20.41 3.41
CA LEU A 182 11.33 21.51 2.70
C LEU A 182 11.09 21.45 1.18
N PHE A 183 11.04 20.24 0.63
CA PHE A 183 10.75 19.98 -0.78
C PHE A 183 9.24 19.87 -1.07
N LEU A 184 8.40 20.41 -0.17
CA LEU A 184 6.96 20.62 -0.34
C LEU A 184 6.12 19.33 -0.48
N ALA A 185 6.54 18.25 0.19
CA ALA A 185 5.65 17.11 0.41
C ALA A 185 4.43 17.54 1.24
N ASP A 186 3.25 16.98 0.94
CA ASP A 186 2.02 17.26 1.68
C ASP A 186 1.92 16.43 2.97
N GLY A 187 2.72 15.36 3.08
CA GLY A 187 2.91 14.53 4.27
C GLY A 187 4.04 13.52 4.04
N VAL A 188 4.46 12.85 5.11
CA VAL A 188 5.50 11.81 5.06
C VAL A 188 4.96 10.46 5.54
N VAL A 189 5.50 9.39 4.97
CA VAL A 189 5.15 8.02 5.30
C VAL A 189 6.39 7.34 5.88
N LEU A 190 6.33 6.98 7.16
CA LEU A 190 7.37 6.23 7.86
C LEU A 190 7.09 4.73 7.73
N THR A 191 8.07 3.97 7.25
CA THR A 191 7.99 2.52 7.11
C THR A 191 9.08 1.83 7.93
N GLY A 192 8.83 0.59 8.39
CA GLY A 192 9.92 -0.28 8.86
C GLY A 192 10.89 -0.67 7.73
N THR A 193 11.99 -1.32 8.07
CA THR A 193 13.08 -1.62 7.12
C THR A 193 12.72 -2.65 6.04
N ALA A 194 11.78 -3.55 6.32
CA ALA A 194 11.26 -4.54 5.39
C ALA A 194 9.78 -4.84 5.65
N THR A 195 9.12 -5.53 4.71
CA THR A 195 7.72 -5.95 4.90
C THR A 195 7.59 -6.93 6.07
N GLY A 196 6.66 -6.66 6.98
CA GLY A 196 6.47 -7.42 8.21
C GLY A 196 7.34 -6.94 9.39
N LEU A 197 8.30 -6.04 9.15
CA LEU A 197 9.03 -5.36 10.22
C LEU A 197 8.34 -4.04 10.56
N PRO A 198 7.93 -3.83 11.83
CA PRO A 198 7.30 -2.59 12.26
C PRO A 198 8.26 -1.40 12.17
N ALA A 199 7.72 -0.20 11.94
CA ALA A 199 8.48 1.05 12.07
C ALA A 199 8.90 1.25 13.54
N ASP A 200 10.05 1.85 13.80
CA ASP A 200 10.44 2.12 15.19
C ASP A 200 9.54 3.24 15.77
N PRO A 201 8.81 2.99 16.89
CA PRO A 201 8.02 4.03 17.54
C PRO A 201 8.83 5.26 17.97
N GLN A 202 10.14 5.10 18.19
CA GLN A 202 11.03 6.21 18.49
C GLN A 202 11.26 7.09 17.26
N GLU A 203 11.45 6.50 16.08
CA GLU A 203 11.55 7.24 14.81
C GLU A 203 10.26 8.03 14.53
N LEU A 204 9.08 7.49 14.86
CA LEU A 204 7.82 8.24 14.74
C LEU A 204 7.86 9.54 15.56
N LYS A 205 8.34 9.48 16.81
CA LYS A 205 8.45 10.66 17.67
C LYS A 205 9.44 11.67 17.09
N GLU A 206 10.58 11.21 16.61
CA GLU A 206 11.61 12.06 16.02
C GLU A 206 11.10 12.77 14.75
N VAL A 207 10.45 12.03 13.86
CA VAL A 207 9.85 12.59 12.63
C VAL A 207 8.76 13.60 12.98
N LYS A 208 7.87 13.29 13.94
CA LYS A 208 6.82 14.23 14.37
C LYS A 208 7.36 15.51 15.00
N LEU A 209 8.52 15.46 15.65
CA LEU A 209 9.19 16.66 16.17
C LEU A 209 9.86 17.46 15.06
N ALA A 210 10.33 16.78 14.01
CA ALA A 210 11.05 17.39 12.90
C ALA A 210 10.14 18.14 11.92
N VAL A 211 8.92 17.65 11.67
CA VAL A 211 8.03 18.20 10.63
C VAL A 211 6.68 18.70 11.15
N LYS A 212 6.02 19.59 10.40
CA LYS A 212 4.66 20.09 10.70
C LYS A 212 3.59 19.50 9.78
N ILE A 213 3.99 18.83 8.71
CA ILE A 213 3.11 18.07 7.81
C ILE A 213 2.67 16.73 8.45
N PRO A 214 1.54 16.15 8.02
CA PRO A 214 1.08 14.84 8.49
C PRO A 214 2.13 13.74 8.38
N VAL A 215 2.19 12.89 9.41
CA VAL A 215 3.07 11.70 9.47
C VAL A 215 2.21 10.45 9.48
N LEU A 216 2.40 9.58 8.51
CA LEU A 216 1.68 8.32 8.35
C LEU A 216 2.61 7.14 8.64
N ILE A 217 2.07 6.02 9.12
CA ILE A 217 2.80 4.75 9.19
C ILE A 217 2.45 3.89 7.97
N GLY A 218 3.45 3.53 7.18
CA GLY A 218 3.26 2.93 5.86
C GLY A 218 3.17 1.39 5.83
N SER A 219 3.56 0.70 6.90
CA SER A 219 3.42 -0.76 7.02
C SER A 219 3.82 -1.26 8.41
N GLY A 220 3.47 -2.52 8.72
CA GLY A 220 3.93 -3.23 9.91
C GLY A 220 3.12 -2.95 11.18
N VAL A 221 1.99 -2.25 11.05
CA VAL A 221 1.01 -2.09 12.12
C VAL A 221 0.22 -3.38 12.26
N THR A 222 0.14 -3.88 13.48
CA THR A 222 -0.63 -5.06 13.89
C THR A 222 -1.49 -4.70 15.10
N LEU A 223 -2.42 -5.57 15.49
CA LEU A 223 -3.25 -5.34 16.69
C LEU A 223 -2.40 -5.24 17.95
N GLU A 224 -1.30 -5.99 18.01
CA GLU A 224 -0.41 -6.05 19.17
C GLU A 224 0.40 -4.75 19.33
N ASN A 225 0.72 -4.06 18.23
CA ASN A 225 1.61 -2.89 18.25
C ASN A 225 0.93 -1.56 17.91
N VAL A 226 -0.35 -1.54 17.51
CA VAL A 226 -1.08 -0.33 17.08
C VAL A 226 -1.00 0.81 18.10
N ARG A 227 -0.96 0.47 19.40
CA ARG A 227 -0.87 1.44 20.50
C ARG A 227 0.40 2.30 20.44
N SER A 228 1.48 1.78 19.85
CA SER A 228 2.74 2.49 19.66
C SER A 228 2.68 3.55 18.57
N TYR A 229 1.64 3.55 17.73
CA TYR A 229 1.52 4.43 16.56
C TYR A 229 0.31 5.37 16.61
N LEU A 230 -0.39 5.46 17.74
CA LEU A 230 -1.61 6.29 17.86
C LEU A 230 -1.37 7.79 17.64
N ASP A 231 -0.12 8.22 17.79
CA ASP A 231 0.30 9.59 17.53
C ASP A 231 0.42 9.91 16.03
N ALA A 232 0.42 8.90 15.15
CA ALA A 232 0.44 9.12 13.70
C ALA A 232 -0.89 9.71 13.21
N ASN A 233 -0.85 10.41 12.08
CA ASN A 233 -2.05 10.96 11.44
C ASN A 233 -2.86 9.89 10.70
N ALA A 234 -2.19 8.91 10.11
CA ALA A 234 -2.84 7.74 9.54
C ALA A 234 -1.96 6.48 9.61
N LEU A 235 -2.61 5.33 9.57
CA LEU A 235 -2.03 4.00 9.56
C LEU A 235 -2.43 3.33 8.25
N ILE A 236 -1.45 3.04 7.40
CA ILE A 236 -1.64 2.28 6.17
C ILE A 236 -1.55 0.80 6.52
N ILE A 237 -2.67 0.10 6.31
CA ILE A 237 -2.79 -1.33 6.54
C ILE A 237 -3.01 -2.05 5.22
N ALA A 238 -2.21 -3.07 5.00
CA ALA A 238 -2.39 -4.01 3.92
C ALA A 238 -2.88 -5.32 4.50
N ASN A 239 -3.73 -6.03 3.77
CA ASN A 239 -4.09 -7.38 4.14
C ASN A 239 -2.82 -8.27 4.04
N SER A 240 -2.22 -8.62 5.17
CA SER A 240 -1.36 -9.81 5.23
C SER A 240 -2.30 -11.01 5.16
N TYR A 241 -1.90 -12.12 4.53
CA TYR A 241 -2.69 -13.36 4.34
C TYR A 241 -3.17 -14.02 5.66
N SER A 242 -3.86 -13.29 6.53
CA SER A 242 -4.14 -13.60 7.91
C SER A 242 -5.63 -13.85 8.05
N PHE A 243 -5.95 -14.96 8.71
CA PHE A 243 -7.27 -15.60 8.80
C PHE A 243 -8.30 -14.85 9.67
N VAL A 244 -8.11 -13.55 9.94
CA VAL A 244 -9.04 -12.75 10.74
C VAL A 244 -9.96 -11.95 9.80
N PRO A 245 -11.29 -11.95 10.00
CA PRO A 245 -12.19 -11.11 9.21
C PRO A 245 -11.75 -9.64 9.22
N LEU A 246 -11.64 -9.05 8.03
CA LEU A 246 -11.13 -7.69 7.80
C LEU A 246 -11.85 -6.64 8.67
N GLN A 247 -13.16 -6.79 8.84
CA GLN A 247 -14.01 -5.93 9.67
C GLN A 247 -13.61 -5.95 11.16
N THR A 248 -13.30 -7.12 11.71
CA THR A 248 -12.85 -7.25 13.09
C THR A 248 -11.49 -6.58 13.28
N SER A 249 -10.55 -6.85 12.36
CA SER A 249 -9.21 -6.26 12.42
C SER A 249 -9.23 -4.73 12.37
N ILE A 250 -9.99 -4.14 11.45
CA ILE A 250 -10.08 -2.67 11.34
C ILE A 250 -10.77 -2.04 12.55
N SER A 251 -11.83 -2.67 13.04
CA SER A 251 -12.53 -2.21 14.24
C SER A 251 -11.60 -2.19 15.45
N ASP A 252 -10.79 -3.23 15.62
CA ASP A 252 -9.84 -3.35 16.73
C ASP A 252 -8.70 -2.32 16.63
N VAL A 253 -8.16 -2.09 15.42
CA VAL A 253 -7.19 -1.02 15.13
C VAL A 253 -7.78 0.35 15.51
N LYS A 254 -9.01 0.64 15.10
CA LYS A 254 -9.69 1.92 15.40
C LYS A 254 -10.04 2.10 16.88
N ASN A 255 -10.31 1.00 17.58
CA ASN A 255 -10.68 1.01 18.99
C ASN A 255 -9.49 0.81 19.94
N CYS A 256 -8.28 0.58 19.41
CA CYS A 256 -7.08 0.25 20.19
C CYS A 256 -7.30 -0.96 21.13
N GLN A 257 -8.23 -1.83 20.77
CA GLN A 257 -8.59 -3.03 21.53
C GLN A 257 -7.71 -4.16 21.03
N VAL A 258 -6.86 -4.66 21.93
CA VAL A 258 -6.11 -5.90 21.71
C VAL A 258 -6.96 -6.99 22.34
N PRO A 259 -7.43 -8.01 21.60
CA PRO A 259 -8.07 -9.17 22.22
C PRO A 259 -7.11 -9.75 23.26
N SER A 260 -7.55 -9.83 24.52
CA SER A 260 -6.72 -10.24 25.67
C SER A 260 -6.33 -11.73 25.67
N SER A 261 -6.44 -12.43 24.53
CA SER A 261 -6.22 -13.87 24.41
C SER A 261 -5.35 -14.29 23.23
N THR A 262 -4.72 -13.38 22.47
CA THR A 262 -3.90 -13.77 21.31
C THR A 262 -2.40 -13.63 21.60
N GLN A 263 -1.88 -14.50 22.46
CA GLN A 263 -0.48 -14.92 22.40
C GLN A 263 -0.43 -16.23 21.62
N GLY A 264 0.11 -16.21 20.40
CA GLY A 264 0.42 -17.44 19.66
C GLY A 264 0.10 -17.36 18.17
N VAL A 265 1.00 -17.92 17.38
CA VAL A 265 0.84 -18.27 15.96
C VAL A 265 -0.54 -18.90 15.73
N ILE A 266 -1.42 -18.26 14.95
CA ILE A 266 -2.72 -18.85 14.57
C ILE A 266 -2.59 -19.45 13.17
N MET A 267 -2.52 -20.78 13.17
CA MET A 267 -2.53 -21.67 12.01
C MET A 267 -3.96 -22.06 11.60
N MET A 268 -4.08 -22.41 10.31
CA MET A 268 -5.01 -23.36 9.64
C MET A 268 -6.33 -22.88 9.02
N GLY A 269 -6.55 -23.35 7.79
CA GLY A 269 -7.88 -23.49 7.17
C GLY A 269 -7.92 -23.29 5.65
N THR A 270 -7.35 -24.20 4.85
CA THR A 270 -7.46 -24.24 3.38
C THR A 270 -8.89 -24.04 2.86
N PHE A 271 -9.11 -23.06 1.98
CA PHE A 271 -10.20 -23.05 1.00
C PHE A 271 -9.59 -23.23 -0.40
N LEU A 272 -9.40 -24.50 -0.79
CA LEU A 272 -9.24 -24.90 -2.19
C LEU A 272 -10.62 -25.38 -2.67
N PRO A 273 -11.18 -24.87 -3.78
CA PRO A 273 -12.37 -25.47 -4.36
C PRO A 273 -12.01 -26.86 -4.93
N LYS A 274 -12.87 -27.84 -4.63
CA LYS A 274 -12.84 -29.22 -5.11
C LYS A 274 -12.47 -29.32 -6.61
N LEU A 275 -11.33 -29.96 -6.88
CA LEU A 275 -10.96 -30.47 -8.21
C LEU A 275 -10.38 -31.89 -8.08
N THR A 276 -11.05 -32.79 -7.36
CA THR A 276 -10.77 -34.24 -7.39
C THR A 276 -11.96 -35.05 -6.83
N GLU A 277 -13.10 -35.03 -7.51
CA GLU A 277 -14.11 -36.09 -7.39
C GLU A 277 -14.45 -36.57 -8.79
N GLY A 278 -13.76 -37.61 -9.24
CA GLY A 278 -14.01 -38.20 -10.54
C GLY A 278 -12.89 -39.09 -11.05
N LEU A 279 -12.47 -40.10 -10.26
CA LEU A 279 -11.91 -41.38 -10.75
C LEU A 279 -11.57 -42.27 -9.53
N ALA A 280 -12.61 -42.87 -8.97
CA ALA A 280 -12.48 -44.09 -8.19
C ALA A 280 -13.53 -45.08 -8.71
N CYS A 281 -13.16 -45.82 -9.75
CA CYS A 281 -13.87 -47.04 -10.14
C CYS A 281 -12.92 -48.21 -9.88
N SER A 282 -13.26 -48.98 -8.84
CA SER A 282 -13.09 -50.43 -8.69
C SER A 282 -11.98 -51.12 -9.50
N THR A 283 -11.05 -51.79 -8.84
CA THR A 283 -11.13 -53.26 -8.66
C THR A 283 -10.07 -53.78 -7.68
N SER A 284 -10.48 -54.84 -7.00
CA SER A 284 -9.86 -55.60 -5.91
C SER A 284 -8.55 -56.31 -6.26
N ALA A 285 -7.75 -56.51 -5.22
CA ALA A 285 -6.54 -57.32 -5.19
C ALA A 285 -6.75 -58.78 -5.63
N THR A 286 -5.78 -59.34 -6.36
CA THR A 286 -5.39 -60.75 -6.23
C THR A 286 -3.91 -60.91 -6.57
N SER A 287 -3.12 -61.30 -5.59
CA SER A 287 -1.76 -61.81 -5.74
C SER A 287 -1.78 -63.22 -6.31
N LEU A 288 -0.90 -63.56 -7.27
CA LEU A 288 -0.41 -64.93 -7.49
C LEU A 288 0.88 -64.94 -8.35
N ASN A 289 1.94 -65.44 -7.70
CA ASN A 289 3.18 -66.10 -8.12
C ASN A 289 3.59 -66.26 -9.61
N SER A 290 4.92 -66.19 -9.77
CA SER A 290 5.83 -67.05 -10.56
C SER A 290 5.76 -67.02 -12.10
N LEU A 291 6.77 -66.42 -12.74
CA LEU A 291 7.97 -67.06 -13.31
C LEU A 291 8.96 -65.98 -13.80
#